data_AF-A0A8E0IRU0-F1
#
_entry.id   AF-A0A8E0IRU0-F1
#
_cell.length_a   1.000
_cell.length_b   1.000
_cell.length_c   1.000
_cell.angle_alpha   90.00
_cell.angle_beta   90.00
_cell.angle_gamma   90.00
#
_symmetry.space_group_name_H-M   'P 1'
#
loop_
_entity.id
_entity.type
_entity.pdbx_description
1 polymer ?
#
loop_
_entity_poly.entity_id
_entity_poly.type
_entity_poly.pdbx_seq_one_letter_code
_entity_poly.pdbx_strand_id
1 'polypeptide(L)'
;TYARLRRLALAITLNMTATAVNQARQHPQLHVLGFTPTGRQYLNSVKHDLDWPLLTKVSADMLAPDGVLAMTHRADRLITTIGGVEQNYGRRPLM
;
A
#
# COMPACT_ATOMS: atom_id res chain seq x y z
N THR A 1 20.03 4.10 18.01
CA THR A 1 20.25 5.18 17.01
C THR A 1 18.98 6.01 16.89
N TYR A 2 19.08 7.28 16.48
CA TYR A 2 17.91 8.14 16.21
C TYR A 2 16.94 7.54 15.19
N ALA A 3 17.46 6.80 14.20
CA ALA A 3 16.63 6.09 13.22
C ALA A 3 15.70 5.03 13.85
N ARG A 4 16.10 4.42 14.98
CA ARG A 4 15.22 3.49 15.73
C ARG A 4 14.09 4.24 16.42
N LEU A 5 14.39 5.38 17.06
CA LEU A 5 13.37 6.21 17.73
C LEU A 5 12.37 6.79 16.73
N ARG A 6 12.81 7.26 15.55
CA ARG A 6 11.91 7.76 14.49
C ARG A 6 10.96 6.68 13.98
N ARG A 7 11.47 5.46 13.72
CA ARG A 7 10.64 4.32 13.32
C ARG A 7 9.65 3.92 14.41
N LEU A 8 10.07 3.94 15.68
CA LEU A 8 9.20 3.66 16.81
C LEU A 8 8.09 4.72 16.95
N ALA A 9 8.44 6.01 16.86
CA ALA A 9 7.47 7.10 16.90
C ALA A 9 6.43 6.95 15.78
N LEU A 10 6.86 6.68 14.55
CA LEU A 10 5.95 6.42 13.43
C LEU A 10 5.05 5.21 13.69
N ALA A 11 5.61 4.11 14.21
CA ALA A 11 4.84 2.91 14.53
C ALA A 11 3.77 3.17 15.60
N ILE A 12 4.07 4.01 16.60
CA ILE A 12 3.12 4.45 17.62
C ILE A 12 2.02 5.31 16.97
N THR A 13 2.39 6.32 16.17
CA THR A 13 1.43 7.21 15.49
C THR A 13 0.47 6.44 14.58
N LEU A 14 0.97 5.44 13.85
CA LEU A 14 0.17 4.61 12.95
C LEU A 14 -0.54 3.44 13.64
N ASN A 15 -0.42 3.32 14.97
CA ASN A 15 -0.94 2.21 15.77
C ASN A 15 -0.57 0.83 15.17
N MET A 16 0.71 0.64 14.86
CA MET A 16 1.23 -0.59 14.25
C MET A 16 1.38 -1.67 15.33
N THR A 17 0.30 -2.40 15.63
CA THR A 17 0.35 -3.55 16.53
C THR A 17 1.16 -4.71 15.92
N ALA A 18 1.76 -5.54 16.77
CA ALA A 18 2.48 -6.73 16.29
C ALA A 18 1.57 -7.66 15.44
N THR A 19 0.30 -7.78 15.81
CA THR A 19 -0.70 -8.57 15.07
C THR A 19 -0.93 -8.02 13.67
N ALA A 20 -1.16 -6.71 13.52
CA ALA A 20 -1.39 -6.09 12.22
C ALA A 20 -0.15 -6.15 11.32
N VAL A 21 1.04 -5.97 11.90
CA VAL A 21 2.32 -6.09 11.16
C VAL A 21 2.52 -7.54 10.68
N ASN A 22 2.23 -8.53 11.51
CA ASN A 22 2.36 -9.94 11.12
C ASN A 22 1.34 -10.32 10.04
N GLN A 23 0.10 -9.86 10.16
CA GLN A 23 -0.93 -10.08 9.15
C GLN A 23 -0.51 -9.50 7.79
N ALA A 24 -0.02 -8.26 7.77
CA ALA A 24 0.45 -7.62 6.54
C ALA A 24 1.65 -8.36 5.92
N ARG A 25 2.56 -8.92 6.76
CA ARG A 25 3.69 -9.72 6.27
C ARG A 25 3.27 -11.06 5.67
N GLN A 26 2.19 -11.66 6.17
CA GLN A 26 1.68 -12.95 5.68
C GLN A 26 0.89 -12.83 4.37
N HIS A 27 0.48 -11.62 3.99
CA HIS A 27 -0.33 -11.38 2.80
C HIS A 27 0.37 -10.34 1.87
N PRO A 28 1.54 -10.68 1.30
CA PRO A 28 2.24 -9.78 0.39
C PRO A 28 1.42 -9.50 -0.87
N GLN A 29 1.59 -8.30 -1.42
CA GLN A 29 0.90 -7.83 -2.60
C GLN A 29 1.82 -7.01 -3.50
N LEU A 30 1.50 -6.98 -4.79
CA LEU A 30 2.17 -6.15 -5.79
C LEU A 30 1.30 -4.91 -6.06
N HIS A 31 1.62 -3.78 -5.43
CA HIS A 31 0.89 -2.53 -5.65
C HIS A 31 1.56 -1.69 -6.74
N VAL A 32 0.89 -1.55 -7.88
CA VAL A 32 1.39 -0.83 -9.04
C VAL A 32 1.15 0.67 -8.87
N LEU A 33 2.23 1.44 -8.71
CA LEU A 33 2.17 2.90 -8.57
C LEU A 33 2.24 3.62 -9.92
N GLY A 34 2.83 2.97 -10.94
CA GLY A 34 2.93 3.50 -12.29
C GLY A 34 3.63 2.53 -13.24
N PHE A 35 3.51 2.78 -14.54
CA PHE A 35 4.16 2.02 -15.61
C PHE A 35 4.31 2.88 -16.87
N THR A 36 5.34 2.60 -17.67
CA THR A 36 5.46 3.15 -19.02
C THR A 36 4.60 2.36 -20.01
N PRO A 37 4.44 2.79 -21.28
CA PRO A 37 3.76 2.00 -22.30
C PRO A 37 4.33 0.58 -22.47
N THR A 38 5.66 0.45 -22.48
CA THR A 38 6.34 -0.87 -22.51
C THR A 38 6.09 -1.64 -21.22
N GLY A 39 6.12 -0.97 -20.06
CA GLY A 39 5.82 -1.57 -18.77
C GLY A 39 4.39 -2.13 -18.69
N ARG A 40 3.41 -1.44 -19.30
CA ARG A 40 2.03 -1.92 -19.40
C ARG A 40 1.91 -3.20 -20.22
N GLN A 41 2.63 -3.28 -21.34
CA GLN A 41 2.64 -4.48 -22.18
C GLN A 41 3.22 -5.68 -21.42
N TYR A 42 4.35 -5.46 -20.74
CA TYR A 42 4.95 -6.47 -19.87
C TYR A 42 4.03 -6.90 -18.73
N LEU A 43 3.40 -5.94 -18.03
CA LEU A 43 2.49 -6.25 -16.94
C LEU A 43 1.30 -7.10 -17.41
N ASN A 44 0.78 -6.81 -18.60
CA ASN A 44 -0.29 -7.60 -19.20
C ASN A 44 0.12 -9.03 -19.56
N SER A 45 1.39 -9.26 -19.93
CA SER A 45 1.87 -10.61 -20.25
C SER A 45 2.08 -11.45 -19.00
N VAL A 46 2.54 -10.87 -17.88
CA VAL A 46 2.88 -11.63 -16.66
C VAL A 46 1.77 -11.71 -15.62
N LYS A 47 0.74 -10.85 -15.68
CA LYS A 47 -0.25 -10.71 -14.58
C LYS A 47 -0.99 -11.97 -14.15
N HIS A 48 -1.07 -13.01 -15.00
CA HIS A 48 -1.73 -14.27 -14.69
C HIS A 48 -0.79 -15.31 -14.05
N ASP A 49 0.52 -15.06 -14.11
CA ASP A 49 1.58 -15.98 -13.65
C ASP A 49 2.23 -15.50 -12.35
N LEU A 50 1.59 -14.57 -11.63
CA LEU A 50 2.12 -13.99 -10.40
C LEU A 50 1.65 -14.75 -9.18
N ASP A 51 2.59 -15.06 -8.27
CA ASP A 51 2.29 -15.71 -6.98
C ASP A 51 1.55 -14.79 -5.99
N TRP A 52 1.61 -13.47 -6.22
CA TRP A 52 1.03 -12.47 -5.34
C TRP A 52 -0.04 -11.62 -6.04
N PRO A 53 -1.09 -11.19 -5.32
CA PRO A 53 -2.13 -10.34 -5.87
C PRO A 53 -1.56 -9.04 -6.44
N LEU A 54 -1.90 -8.76 -7.70
CA LEU A 54 -1.52 -7.53 -8.39
C LEU A 54 -2.61 -6.46 -8.22
N LEU A 55 -2.30 -5.39 -7.49
CA LEU A 55 -3.20 -4.28 -7.21
C LEU A 55 -2.88 -3.11 -8.16
N THR A 56 -3.81 -2.83 -9.07
CA THR A 56 -3.71 -1.68 -10.01
C THR A 56 -4.77 -0.61 -9.74
N LYS A 57 -5.94 -1.00 -9.20
CA LYS A 57 -7.00 -0.08 -8.78
C LYS A 57 -7.36 -0.41 -7.33
N VAL A 58 -7.19 0.57 -6.46
CA VAL A 58 -7.52 0.44 -5.03
C VAL A 58 -8.99 0.77 -4.80
N SER A 59 -9.74 -0.19 -4.24
CA SER A 59 -11.14 -0.02 -3.82
C SER A 59 -11.25 0.25 -2.31
N ALA A 60 -12.45 0.64 -1.86
CA ALA A 60 -12.72 0.88 -0.44
C ALA A 60 -12.51 -0.38 0.41
N ASP A 61 -12.93 -1.55 -0.08
CA ASP A 61 -12.78 -2.82 0.63
C ASP A 61 -11.31 -3.19 0.88
N MET A 62 -10.41 -2.83 -0.03
CA MET A 62 -8.97 -3.05 0.16
C MET A 62 -8.40 -2.20 1.31
N LEU A 63 -9.02 -1.06 1.61
CA LEU A 63 -8.60 -0.09 2.63
C LEU A 63 -9.31 -0.28 3.97
N ALA A 64 -10.33 -1.14 4.02
CA ALA A 64 -11.05 -1.51 5.24
C ALA A 64 -10.08 -2.12 6.28
N PRO A 65 -10.43 -2.16 7.58
CA PRO A 65 -9.53 -2.64 8.64
C PRO A 65 -8.94 -4.04 8.43
N ASP A 66 -9.66 -4.91 7.75
CA ASP A 66 -9.32 -6.29 7.36
C ASP A 66 -8.84 -6.42 5.90
N GLY A 67 -8.88 -5.31 5.15
CA GLY A 67 -8.45 -5.25 3.77
C GLY A 67 -6.94 -5.38 3.60
N VAL A 68 -6.52 -5.82 2.41
CA VAL A 68 -5.11 -6.07 2.07
C VAL A 68 -4.22 -4.83 2.20
N LEU A 69 -4.77 -3.62 2.07
CA LEU A 69 -4.06 -2.34 2.20
C LEU A 69 -4.38 -1.60 3.50
N ALA A 70 -4.99 -2.24 4.51
CA ALA A 70 -5.36 -1.59 5.77
C ALA A 70 -4.21 -0.82 6.45
N MET A 71 -3.01 -1.40 6.48
CA MET A 71 -1.82 -0.78 7.06
C MET A 71 -1.32 0.41 6.21
N THR A 72 -1.30 0.25 4.89
CA THR A 72 -0.96 1.33 3.95
C THR A 72 -1.96 2.48 4.09
N HIS A 73 -3.25 2.18 4.23
CA HIS A 73 -4.30 3.18 4.38
C HIS A 73 -4.07 4.10 5.60
N ARG A 74 -3.58 3.57 6.72
CA ARG A 74 -3.25 4.40 7.90
C ARG A 74 -2.15 5.42 7.59
N ALA A 75 -1.12 4.99 6.86
CA ALA A 75 -0.04 5.88 6.42
C ALA A 75 -0.57 6.90 5.41
N ASP A 76 -1.39 6.47 4.46
CA ASP A 76 -2.04 7.36 3.49
C ASP A 76 -2.85 8.44 4.18
N ARG A 77 -3.68 8.07 5.17
CA ARG A 77 -4.49 9.03 5.94
C ARG A 77 -3.62 10.06 6.65
N LEU A 78 -2.50 9.64 7.25
CA LEU A 78 -1.56 10.58 7.88
C LEU A 78 -1.00 11.57 6.86
N ILE A 79 -0.56 11.09 5.69
CA ILE A 79 -0.01 11.94 4.63
C ILE A 79 -1.08 12.85 4.02
N THR A 80 -2.30 12.35 3.80
CA THR A 80 -3.44 13.16 3.38
C THR A 80 -3.78 14.24 4.39
N THR A 81 -3.74 13.94 5.70
CA THR A 81 -3.97 14.94 6.76
C THR A 81 -2.91 16.05 6.74
N ILE A 82 -1.66 15.72 6.44
CA ILE A 82 -0.57 16.69 6.39
C ILE A 82 -0.58 17.49 5.08
N GLY A 83 -0.81 16.82 3.94
CA GLY A 83 -0.64 17.39 2.60
C GLY A 83 -1.93 17.80 1.90
N GLY A 84 -3.11 17.44 2.43
CA GLY A 84 -4.42 17.73 1.84
C GLY A 84 -4.76 16.94 0.58
N VAL A 85 -3.92 15.98 0.19
CA VAL A 85 -4.01 15.27 -1.09
C VAL A 85 -4.28 13.79 -0.82
N GLU A 86 -5.36 13.26 -1.39
CA GLU A 86 -5.70 11.84 -1.30
C GLU A 86 -4.59 10.97 -1.91
N GLN A 87 -4.28 9.79 -1.36
CA GLN A 87 -3.13 8.98 -1.81
C GLN A 87 -3.52 7.84 -2.76
N ASN A 88 -4.09 6.75 -2.24
CA ASN A 88 -4.30 5.52 -3.03
C ASN A 88 -5.75 5.32 -3.48
N TYR A 89 -6.74 5.74 -2.69
CA TYR A 89 -8.15 5.54 -3.02
C TYR A 89 -8.54 6.29 -4.30
N GLY A 90 -9.12 5.56 -5.27
CA GLY A 90 -9.59 6.15 -6.53
C GLY A 90 -8.48 6.65 -7.47
N ARG A 91 -7.21 6.54 -7.07
CA ARG A 91 -6.07 6.90 -7.91
C ARG A 91 -5.71 5.76 -8.87
N ARG A 92 -5.36 6.15 -10.09
CA ARG A 92 -4.85 5.23 -11.11
C ARG A 92 -3.32 5.29 -11.10
N PRO A 93 -2.64 4.20 -11.48
CA PRO A 93 -1.20 4.22 -11.64
C PRO A 93 -0.78 5.29 -12.66
N LEU A 94 0.39 5.89 -12.42
CA LEU A 94 0.99 6.85 -13.34
C LEU A 94 1.33 6.19 -14.68
N MET A 95 1.16 6.94 -15.78
CA MET A 95 1.47 6.52 -17.15
C MET A 95 2.72 7.20 -17.69
#